data_AF-A0A931G8I2-F1
#
_entry.id   AF-A0A931G8I2-F1
#
_cell.length_a   1.000
_cell.length_b   1.000
_cell.length_c   1.000
_cell.angle_alpha   90.00
_cell.angle_beta   90.00
_cell.angle_gamma   90.00
#
_symmetry.space_group_name_H-M   'P 1'
#
loop_
_entity.id
_entity.type
_entity.pdbx_description
1 polymer ?
#
loop_
_entity_poly.entity_id
_entity_poly.type
_entity_poly.pdbx_seq_one_letter_code
_entity_poly.pdbx_strand_id
1 'polypeptide(L)'
;AKGISTRFLLQVYRDNNLVWQGISTYLTRIPGSKRTSKTVQDTPLPAKMTLAVPPGTGRRYARVSGDYNPHHLSDVTARLIGFNQAMVHGMWSLARTLACLEKTMPLVPLFSVDAAFKLPIFMPATLQLGYKQVVHGHKTHQIVFDLRDAATFRPHLKGRLTGFEKEH
;
A
#
# COMPACT_ATOMS: atom_id res chain seq x y z
N ALA A 1 -18.87 -12.26 -12.67
CA ALA A 1 -17.63 -11.97 -11.92
C ALA A 1 -17.19 -10.53 -12.17
N LYS A 2 -16.51 -9.86 -11.22
CA LYS A 2 -16.06 -8.45 -11.32
C LYS A 2 -14.83 -8.25 -12.23
N GLY A 3 -14.29 -9.35 -12.76
CA GLY A 3 -13.01 -9.45 -13.45
C GLY A 3 -12.36 -10.81 -13.15
N ILE A 4 -11.16 -11.01 -13.67
CA ILE A 4 -10.27 -12.13 -13.34
C ILE A 4 -9.34 -11.69 -12.21
N SER A 5 -9.26 -12.47 -11.14
CA SER A 5 -8.33 -12.23 -10.04
C SER A 5 -7.15 -13.16 -10.16
N THR A 6 -5.96 -12.62 -10.36
CA THR A 6 -4.71 -13.38 -10.44
C THR A 6 -3.91 -13.16 -9.15
N ARG A 7 -3.44 -14.25 -8.54
CA ARG A 7 -2.61 -14.21 -7.34
C ARG A 7 -1.21 -14.71 -7.67
N PHE A 8 -0.20 -13.96 -7.28
CA PHE A 8 1.21 -14.36 -7.34
C PHE A 8 1.69 -14.63 -5.92
N LEU A 9 2.21 -15.84 -5.69
CA LEU A 9 2.94 -16.20 -4.49
C LEU A 9 4.43 -16.09 -4.80
N LEU A 10 5.15 -15.26 -4.06
CA LEU A 10 6.59 -15.15 -4.12
C LEU A 10 7.17 -15.62 -2.78
N GLN A 11 8.10 -16.56 -2.85
CA GLN A 11 8.82 -17.09 -1.71
C GLN A 11 10.32 -16.90 -1.92
N VAL A 12 11.01 -16.47 -0.86
CA VAL A 12 12.45 -16.28 -0.85
C VAL A 12 13.03 -17.22 0.19
N TYR A 13 14.00 -18.03 -0.23
CA TYR A 13 14.67 -19.02 0.61
C TYR A 13 16.14 -18.66 0.80
N ARG A 14 16.69 -18.97 1.98
CA ARG A 14 18.12 -18.99 2.28
C ARG A 14 18.45 -20.35 2.87
N ASP A 15 19.37 -21.10 2.27
CA ASP A 15 19.76 -22.43 2.74
C ASP A 15 18.55 -23.36 2.97
N ASN A 16 17.62 -23.37 2.01
CA ASN A 16 16.32 -24.08 2.06
C ASN A 16 15.35 -23.63 3.17
N ASN A 17 15.67 -22.60 3.95
CA ASN A 17 14.76 -22.01 4.93
C ASN A 17 13.99 -20.85 4.31
N LEU A 18 12.65 -20.86 4.45
CA LEU A 18 11.80 -19.76 4.00
C LEU A 18 12.09 -18.52 4.86
N VAL A 19 12.62 -17.46 4.25
CA VAL A 19 12.96 -16.20 4.95
C VAL A 19 11.97 -15.08 4.65
N TRP A 20 11.22 -15.17 3.54
CA TRP A 20 10.18 -14.20 3.22
C TRP A 20 9.13 -14.81 2.29
N GLN A 21 7.87 -14.40 2.48
CA GLN A 21 6.77 -14.74 1.60
C GLN A 21 5.91 -13.51 1.31
N GLY A 22 5.50 -13.34 0.06
CA GLY A 22 4.58 -12.30 -0.36
C GLY A 22 3.50 -12.83 -1.28
N ILE A 23 2.27 -12.33 -1.09
CA ILE A 23 1.14 -12.64 -1.96
C ILE A 23 0.64 -11.34 -2.56
N SER A 24 0.69 -11.24 -3.88
CA SER A 24 0.13 -10.10 -4.62
C SER A 24 -1.12 -10.52 -5.38
N THR A 25 -2.20 -9.74 -5.27
CA THR A 25 -3.47 -10.00 -5.96
C THR A 25 -3.76 -8.89 -6.96
N TYR A 26 -3.94 -9.26 -8.23
CA TYR A 26 -4.25 -8.35 -9.33
C TYR A 26 -5.66 -8.64 -9.85
N LEU A 27 -6.41 -7.58 -10.15
CA LEU A 27 -7.75 -7.68 -10.73
C LEU A 27 -7.74 -7.13 -12.16
N THR A 28 -7.88 -8.01 -13.13
CA THR A 28 -8.12 -7.64 -14.53
C THR A 28 -9.62 -7.53 -14.74
N ARG A 29 -10.11 -6.31 -15.02
CA ARG A 29 -11.55 -6.09 -15.25
C ARG A 29 -11.96 -6.59 -16.62
N ILE A 30 -13.10 -7.27 -16.69
CA ILE A 30 -13.75 -7.62 -17.95
C ILE A 30 -14.72 -6.49 -18.31
N PRO A 31 -14.72 -5.98 -19.56
CA PRO A 31 -15.68 -4.99 -20.02
C PRO A 31 -17.14 -5.42 -19.76
N GLY A 32 -18.02 -4.47 -19.40
CA GLY A 32 -19.44 -4.74 -19.14
C GLY A 32 -19.81 -5.18 -17.73
N SER A 33 -18.84 -5.32 -16.81
CA SER A 33 -19.12 -5.64 -15.41
C SER A 33 -19.79 -4.46 -14.67
N LYS A 34 -21.05 -4.62 -14.22
CA LYS A 34 -21.78 -3.60 -13.44
C LYS A 34 -21.18 -3.44 -12.04
N ARG A 35 -20.97 -2.19 -11.61
CA ARG A 35 -20.46 -1.83 -10.28
C ARG A 35 -21.60 -1.91 -9.26
N THR A 36 -21.66 -2.98 -8.46
CA THR A 36 -22.48 -2.97 -7.24
C THR A 36 -21.73 -2.22 -6.14
N SER A 37 -22.07 -0.95 -5.92
CA SER A 37 -21.58 -0.24 -4.73
C SER A 37 -22.41 -0.65 -3.53
N LYS A 38 -21.88 -1.52 -2.68
CA LYS A 38 -22.33 -1.54 -1.28
C LYS A 38 -21.72 -0.31 -0.62
N THR A 39 -22.55 0.60 -0.12
CA THR A 39 -22.11 1.75 0.66
C THR A 39 -21.63 1.23 2.01
N VAL A 40 -20.36 0.85 2.09
CA VAL A 40 -19.72 0.60 3.38
C VAL A 40 -19.27 1.96 3.90
N GLN A 41 -19.71 2.32 5.10
CA GLN A 41 -19.26 3.53 5.77
C GLN A 41 -17.76 3.40 6.05
N ASP A 42 -16.94 4.18 5.35
CA ASP A 42 -15.48 4.17 5.48
C ASP A 42 -15.01 5.34 6.33
N THR A 43 -15.07 5.18 7.65
CA THR A 43 -14.60 6.20 8.60
C THR A 43 -13.07 6.27 8.62
N PRO A 44 -12.46 7.45 8.42
CA PRO A 44 -11.01 7.65 8.55
C PRO A 44 -10.49 7.34 9.96
N LEU A 45 -9.28 6.78 10.05
CA LEU A 45 -8.55 6.81 11.31
C LEU A 45 -8.07 8.24 11.61
N PRO A 46 -7.90 8.61 12.90
CA PRO A 46 -7.33 9.91 13.25
C PRO A 46 -5.94 10.07 12.62
N ALA A 47 -5.76 11.11 11.82
CA ALA A 47 -4.49 11.42 11.18
C ALA A 47 -3.41 11.69 12.24
N LYS A 48 -2.26 11.04 12.09
CA LYS A 48 -1.11 11.16 12.99
C LYS A 48 0.11 11.77 12.30
N MET A 49 0.23 11.60 10.99
CA MET A 49 1.35 12.12 10.21
C MET A 49 0.88 12.66 8.86
N THR A 50 1.57 13.68 8.35
CA THR A 50 1.37 14.22 7.00
C THR A 50 2.57 13.86 6.12
N LEU A 51 2.30 13.37 4.92
CA LEU A 51 3.32 12.91 3.97
C LEU A 51 3.17 13.65 2.64
N ALA A 52 4.24 14.31 2.20
CA ALA A 52 4.29 14.90 0.86
C ALA A 52 4.66 13.84 -0.19
N VAL A 53 4.05 13.94 -1.36
CA VAL A 53 4.39 13.20 -2.58
C VAL A 53 4.79 14.21 -3.65
N PRO A 54 6.06 14.66 -3.67
CA PRO A 54 6.51 15.64 -4.66
C PRO A 54 6.45 15.08 -6.08
N PRO A 55 6.47 15.95 -7.11
CA PRO A 55 6.63 15.50 -8.49
C PRO A 55 7.87 14.62 -8.69
N GLY A 56 7.77 13.66 -9.62
CA GLY A 56 8.85 12.73 -9.93
C GLY A 56 9.14 11.67 -8.87
N THR A 57 8.31 11.54 -7.82
CA THR A 57 8.45 10.47 -6.82
C THR A 57 8.37 9.09 -7.46
N GLY A 58 7.45 8.89 -8.41
CA GLY A 58 7.38 7.65 -9.19
C GLY A 58 8.69 7.32 -9.92
N ARG A 59 9.28 8.28 -10.66
CA ARG A 59 10.59 8.08 -11.30
C ARG A 59 11.71 7.75 -10.32
N ARG A 60 11.75 8.44 -9.17
CA ARG A 60 12.78 8.18 -8.15
C ARG A 60 12.65 6.77 -7.58
N TYR A 61 11.42 6.32 -7.33
CA TYR A 61 11.17 4.97 -6.85
C TYR A 61 11.49 3.91 -7.90
N ALA A 62 11.12 4.12 -9.16
CA ALA A 62 11.44 3.22 -10.27
C ALA A 62 12.93 2.88 -10.37
N ARG A 63 13.82 3.85 -10.10
CA ARG A 63 15.28 3.63 -10.08
C ARG A 63 15.76 2.66 -9.02
N VAL A 64 15.04 2.54 -7.90
CA VAL A 64 15.41 1.67 -6.79
C VAL A 64 14.66 0.34 -6.86
N SER A 65 13.40 0.36 -7.30
CA SER A 65 12.56 -0.85 -7.37
C SER A 65 12.70 -1.64 -8.67
N GLY A 66 13.19 -1.02 -9.75
CA GLY A 66 13.18 -1.60 -11.09
C GLY A 66 11.81 -1.55 -11.79
N ASP A 67 10.77 -1.00 -11.16
CA ASP A 67 9.45 -0.86 -11.76
C ASP A 67 9.35 0.44 -12.58
N TYR A 68 9.60 0.33 -13.88
CA TYR A 68 9.53 1.43 -14.84
C TYR A 68 8.21 1.52 -15.60
N ASN A 69 7.10 1.05 -15.02
CA ASN A 69 5.80 1.15 -15.67
C ASN A 69 5.46 2.61 -16.09
N PRO A 70 5.03 2.88 -17.35
CA PRO A 70 4.98 4.23 -17.91
C PRO A 70 4.11 5.25 -17.14
N HIS A 71 3.03 4.78 -16.50
CA HIS A 71 2.11 5.62 -15.74
C HIS A 71 2.71 6.20 -14.44
N HIS A 72 3.92 5.77 -14.06
CA HIS A 72 4.65 6.30 -12.92
C HIS A 72 5.71 7.34 -13.28
N LEU A 73 6.08 7.44 -14.57
CA LEU A 73 7.27 8.18 -14.97
C LEU A 73 6.98 9.66 -15.24
N SER A 74 5.96 9.98 -16.02
CA SER A 74 5.60 11.36 -16.35
C SER A 74 4.14 11.45 -16.78
N ASP A 75 3.57 12.66 -16.78
CA ASP A 75 2.23 12.87 -17.32
C ASP A 75 2.15 12.49 -18.81
N VAL A 76 3.22 12.74 -19.57
CA VAL A 76 3.29 12.38 -21.00
C VAL A 76 3.16 10.86 -21.17
N THR A 77 4.01 10.09 -20.50
CA THR A 77 4.00 8.63 -20.58
C THR A 77 2.72 8.03 -20.00
N ALA A 78 2.12 8.67 -18.98
CA ALA A 78 0.85 8.24 -18.41
C ALA A 78 -0.32 8.44 -19.39
N ARG A 79 -0.35 9.58 -20.10
CA ARG A 79 -1.38 9.89 -21.10
C ARG A 79 -1.34 8.95 -22.31
N LEU A 80 -0.14 8.54 -22.74
CA LEU A 80 0.00 7.55 -23.82
C LEU A 80 -0.69 6.21 -23.55
N ILE A 81 -0.90 5.87 -22.28
CA ILE A 81 -1.58 4.63 -21.87
C ILE A 81 -2.92 4.89 -21.16
N GLY A 82 -3.53 6.05 -21.40
CA GLY A 82 -4.92 6.34 -21.02
C GLY A 82 -5.14 6.91 -19.60
N PHE A 83 -4.08 7.37 -18.92
CA PHE A 83 -4.22 8.08 -17.64
C PHE A 83 -4.12 9.60 -17.82
N ASN A 84 -4.85 10.36 -17.00
CA ASN A 84 -4.84 11.83 -17.10
C ASN A 84 -3.52 12.47 -16.62
N GLN A 85 -2.87 11.82 -15.65
CA GLN A 85 -1.65 12.30 -15.01
C GLN A 85 -0.89 11.14 -14.37
N ALA A 86 0.40 11.35 -14.07
CA ALA A 86 1.23 10.35 -13.43
C ALA A 86 0.79 10.07 -11.99
N MET A 87 0.92 8.82 -11.59
CA MET A 87 0.63 8.35 -10.24
C MET A 87 1.85 7.67 -9.63
N VAL A 88 2.02 7.73 -8.32
CA VAL A 88 3.12 7.03 -7.66
C VAL A 88 2.81 5.53 -7.55
N HIS A 89 3.85 4.69 -7.48
CA HIS A 89 3.72 3.24 -7.31
C HIS A 89 2.93 2.89 -6.04
N GLY A 90 2.06 1.88 -6.13
CA GLY A 90 1.39 1.34 -4.95
C GLY A 90 2.41 0.89 -3.89
N MET A 91 3.44 0.15 -4.31
CA MET A 91 4.50 -0.32 -3.41
C MET A 91 5.31 0.80 -2.75
N TRP A 92 5.47 1.95 -3.42
CA TRP A 92 6.07 3.13 -2.78
C TRP A 92 5.21 3.60 -1.60
N SER A 93 3.89 3.67 -1.77
CA SER A 93 2.97 4.11 -0.71
C SER A 93 2.98 3.15 0.49
N LEU A 94 3.07 1.84 0.24
CA LEU A 94 3.20 0.83 1.28
C LEU A 94 4.54 0.95 2.01
N ALA A 95 5.66 0.97 1.28
CA ALA A 95 6.99 1.10 1.88
C ALA A 95 7.12 2.40 2.69
N ARG A 96 6.61 3.52 2.17
CA ARG A 96 6.62 4.80 2.88
C ARG A 96 5.77 4.78 4.15
N THR A 97 4.62 4.10 4.10
CA THR A 97 3.75 3.92 5.28
C THR A 97 4.46 3.09 6.34
N LEU A 98 5.04 1.95 5.98
CA LEU A 98 5.76 1.07 6.91
C LEU A 98 6.97 1.79 7.55
N ALA A 99 7.74 2.55 6.77
CA ALA A 99 8.86 3.35 7.30
C ALA A 99 8.41 4.44 8.31
N CYS A 100 7.17 4.92 8.22
CA CYS A 100 6.61 5.83 9.21
C CYS A 100 6.15 5.08 10.47
N LEU A 101 5.53 3.92 10.30
CA LEU A 101 5.04 3.08 11.40
C LEU A 101 6.17 2.43 12.21
N GLU A 102 7.31 2.13 11.59
CA GLU A 102 8.51 1.61 12.25
C GLU A 102 8.96 2.49 13.43
N LYS A 103 8.74 3.82 13.34
CA LYS A 103 9.03 4.77 14.42
C LYS A 103 8.12 4.61 15.64
N THR A 104 6.94 4.01 15.45
CA THR A 104 5.92 3.83 16.49
C THR A 104 5.98 2.44 17.09
N MET A 105 6.25 1.44 16.26
CA MET A 105 6.51 0.07 16.67
C MET A 105 7.74 -0.38 15.92
N PRO A 106 8.90 -0.48 16.58
CA PRO A 106 10.09 -1.07 15.98
C PRO A 106 9.67 -2.40 15.36
N LEU A 107 9.95 -2.57 14.07
CA LEU A 107 9.58 -3.78 13.37
C LEU A 107 10.33 -4.94 14.03
N VAL A 108 9.62 -5.72 14.83
CA VAL A 108 10.14 -6.95 15.45
C VAL A 108 10.65 -7.89 14.34
N PRO A 109 11.60 -8.81 14.64
CA PRO A 109 12.24 -9.63 13.60
C PRO A 109 11.27 -10.44 12.73
N LEU A 110 10.08 -10.75 13.25
CA LEU A 110 9.03 -11.47 12.54
C LEU A 110 7.76 -10.63 12.51
N PHE A 111 7.32 -10.25 11.32
CA PHE A 111 6.07 -9.50 11.13
C PHE A 111 5.37 -9.88 9.83
N SER A 112 4.09 -9.54 9.75
CA SER A 112 3.29 -9.66 8.53
C SER A 112 2.59 -8.34 8.22
N VAL A 113 2.39 -8.07 6.94
CA VAL A 113 1.65 -6.91 6.46
C VAL A 113 0.57 -7.38 5.50
N ASP A 114 -0.67 -7.03 5.82
CA ASP A 114 -1.80 -7.13 4.91
C ASP A 114 -2.21 -5.72 4.49
N ALA A 115 -2.25 -5.46 3.18
CA ALA A 115 -2.59 -4.15 2.68
C ALA A 115 -3.41 -4.24 1.38
N ALA A 116 -4.36 -3.31 1.25
CA ALA A 116 -5.19 -3.17 0.08
C ALA A 116 -5.07 -1.76 -0.50
N PHE A 117 -4.63 -1.69 -1.76
CA PHE A 117 -4.66 -0.47 -2.57
C PHE A 117 -6.10 -0.14 -2.96
N LYS A 118 -6.55 1.09 -2.69
CA LYS A 118 -7.94 1.53 -2.86
C LYS A 118 -8.09 2.47 -4.05
N LEU A 119 -7.38 3.59 -4.03
CA LEU A 119 -7.36 4.59 -5.10
C LEU A 119 -5.92 4.97 -5.44
N PRO A 120 -5.64 5.29 -6.72
CA PRO A 120 -4.32 5.74 -7.13
C PRO A 120 -3.97 7.08 -6.46
N ILE A 121 -2.68 7.28 -6.17
CA ILE A 121 -2.14 8.54 -5.64
C ILE A 121 -1.49 9.27 -6.82
N PHE A 122 -2.14 10.32 -7.30
CA PHE A 122 -1.58 11.17 -8.35
C PHE A 122 -0.51 12.11 -7.78
N MET A 123 0.46 12.50 -8.62
CA MET A 123 1.54 13.39 -8.20
C MET A 123 1.37 14.79 -8.81
N PRO A 124 1.64 15.88 -8.06
CA PRO A 124 1.96 15.91 -6.64
C PRO A 124 0.74 15.64 -5.74
N ALA A 125 0.98 15.22 -4.50
CA ALA A 125 -0.08 15.04 -3.49
C ALA A 125 0.42 15.29 -2.06
N THR A 126 -0.52 15.56 -1.16
CA THR A 126 -0.32 15.55 0.29
C THR A 126 -1.23 14.48 0.88
N LEU A 127 -0.67 13.61 1.70
CA LEU A 127 -1.36 12.46 2.29
C LEU A 127 -1.39 12.56 3.80
N GLN A 128 -2.42 12.00 4.41
CA GLN A 128 -2.53 11.80 5.85
C GLN A 128 -2.44 10.30 6.16
N LEU A 129 -1.52 9.96 7.06
CA LEU A 129 -1.40 8.63 7.64
C LEU A 129 -2.10 8.61 8.99
N GLY A 130 -3.18 7.83 9.08
CA GLY A 130 -3.85 7.49 10.32
C GLY A 130 -3.48 6.07 10.75
N TYR A 131 -3.33 5.86 12.06
CA TYR A 131 -3.09 4.52 12.61
C TYR A 131 -3.61 4.36 14.03
N LYS A 132 -3.91 3.12 14.41
CA LYS A 132 -4.29 2.70 15.76
C LYS A 132 -3.52 1.43 16.13
N GLN A 133 -2.90 1.44 17.31
CA GLN A 133 -2.32 0.25 17.92
C GLN A 133 -3.40 -0.59 18.60
N VAL A 134 -3.30 -1.91 18.45
CA VAL A 134 -4.13 -2.92 19.09
C VAL A 134 -3.17 -3.91 19.74
N VAL A 135 -3.29 -4.07 21.06
CA VAL A 135 -2.48 -5.01 21.84
C VAL A 135 -3.36 -6.21 22.16
N HIS A 136 -2.88 -7.42 21.83
CA HIS A 136 -3.56 -8.67 22.18
C HIS A 136 -2.72 -9.43 23.21
N GLY A 137 -3.17 -9.38 24.47
CA GLY A 137 -2.42 -9.95 25.60
C GLY A 137 -1.01 -9.38 25.69
N HIS A 138 -0.06 -10.21 26.08
CA HIS A 138 1.35 -9.81 26.22
C HIS A 138 2.22 -10.08 24.99
N LYS A 139 1.69 -10.68 23.91
CA LYS A 139 2.53 -11.32 22.86
C LYS A 139 2.33 -10.84 21.42
N THR A 140 1.18 -10.25 21.08
CA THR A 140 0.88 -9.85 19.69
C THR A 140 0.54 -8.37 19.63
N HIS A 141 1.37 -7.63 18.89
CA HIS A 141 1.19 -6.21 18.64
C HIS A 141 0.72 -5.99 17.20
N GLN A 142 -0.37 -5.24 17.05
CA GLN A 142 -0.99 -4.98 15.76
C GLN A 142 -1.16 -3.47 15.57
N ILE A 143 -0.90 -2.98 14.35
CA ILE A 143 -1.21 -1.63 13.93
C ILE A 143 -2.17 -1.71 12.75
N VAL A 144 -3.35 -1.12 12.89
CA VAL A 144 -4.26 -0.87 11.76
C VAL A 144 -3.98 0.54 11.25
N PHE A 145 -3.86 0.70 9.93
CA PHE A 145 -3.51 1.97 9.31
C PHE A 145 -4.35 2.27 8.06
N ASP A 146 -4.48 3.56 7.76
CA ASP A 146 -4.92 4.05 6.46
C ASP A 146 -4.10 5.26 5.99
N LEU A 147 -3.91 5.33 4.69
CA LEU A 147 -3.27 6.44 4.00
C LEU A 147 -4.32 7.08 3.10
N ARG A 148 -4.62 8.34 3.36
CA ARG A 148 -5.69 9.09 2.71
C ARG A 148 -5.17 10.35 2.05
N ASP A 149 -5.89 10.81 1.04
CA ASP A 149 -5.71 12.15 0.49
C ASP A 149 -5.99 13.20 1.57
N ALA A 150 -5.11 14.17 1.76
CA ALA A 150 -5.25 15.15 2.84
C ALA A 150 -6.41 16.13 2.64
N ALA A 151 -6.82 16.39 1.39
CA ALA A 151 -7.88 17.35 1.08
C ALA A 151 -9.26 16.68 1.01
N THR A 152 -9.33 15.49 0.42
CA THR A 152 -10.58 14.77 0.12
C THR A 152 -10.88 13.61 1.05
N PHE A 153 -9.94 13.22 1.92
CA PHE A 153 -10.02 12.06 2.82
C PHE A 153 -10.28 10.72 2.14
N ARG A 154 -10.14 10.66 0.81
CA ARG A 154 -10.32 9.44 0.02
C ARG A 154 -9.19 8.45 0.34
N PRO A 155 -9.49 7.16 0.55
CA PRO A 155 -8.47 6.18 0.91
C PRO A 155 -7.63 5.78 -0.31
N HIS A 156 -6.32 5.72 -0.12
CA HIS A 156 -5.36 5.21 -1.10
C HIS A 156 -4.82 3.85 -0.71
N LEU A 157 -4.47 3.68 0.57
CA LEU A 157 -3.97 2.44 1.15
C LEU A 157 -4.69 2.20 2.47
N LYS A 158 -5.08 0.96 2.72
CA LYS A 158 -5.53 0.52 4.05
C LYS A 158 -4.87 -0.79 4.37
N GLY A 159 -4.53 -1.02 5.62
CA GLY A 159 -3.89 -2.26 5.98
C GLY A 159 -3.68 -2.45 7.45
N ARG A 160 -2.95 -3.51 7.74
CA ARG A 160 -2.58 -3.93 9.06
C ARG A 160 -1.17 -4.48 9.04
N LEU A 161 -0.39 -4.04 10.02
CA LEU A 161 0.91 -4.60 10.38
C LEU A 161 0.73 -5.42 11.66
N THR A 162 1.20 -6.67 11.65
CA THR A 162 1.16 -7.57 12.81
C THR A 162 2.57 -8.01 13.13
N GLY A 163 3.07 -7.68 14.31
CA GLY A 163 4.33 -8.19 14.84
C GLY A 163 4.12 -9.48 15.64
N PHE A 164 5.10 -10.37 15.57
CA PHE A 164 5.15 -11.62 16.33
C PHE A 164 6.39 -11.59 17.23
N GLU A 165 6.21 -11.94 18.50
CA GLU A 165 7.33 -12.24 19.39
C GLU A 165 7.94 -13.60 19.01
N LYS A 166 9.25 -13.74 19.16
CA LYS A 166 9.89 -15.07 19.06
C LYS A 166 9.42 -15.90 20.26
N GLU A 167 8.90 -17.10 20.01
CA GLU A 167 8.88 -18.11 21.06
C GLU A 167 10.33 -18.43 21.43
N HIS A 168 10.64 -18.34 22.73
CA HIS A 168 11.94 -18.70 23.30
C HIS A 168 12.10 -20.22 23.39
#